data_AF-A0A2V8BR30-F1
#
_entry.id   AF-A0A2V8BR30-F1
#
_cell.length_a   1.000
_cell.length_b   1.000
_cell.length_c   1.000
_cell.angle_alpha   90.00
_cell.angle_beta   90.00
_cell.angle_gamma   90.00
#
_symmetry.space_group_name_H-M   'P 1'
#
loop_
_entity.id
_entity.type
_entity.pdbx_description
1 polymer ?
#
loop_
_entity_poly.entity_id
_entity_poly.type
_entity_poly.pdbx_seq_one_letter_code
_entity_poly.pdbx_strand_id
1 'polypeptide(L)'
;MRVDLAGYQNLCAAVRNTGVRRLLYVSFRGASPHGPVDIFRLKWHIEDVIRRSGVPHVILRPTAFMDVWIDQLIADGIRKKGVAMLFGDGTGVANYIAVEDVAEFAVKILGRDDVVNEIVDLGGPSDISYNDLTTLIERRLGAPGKRRHMPVVALKLLPPLIKPFNEVAARMVSLGYFAATLSRPFPEWKVSADRFGVAPRTVEQYVNALPR
;
A
#
# COMPACT_ATOMS: atom_id res chain seq x y z
N MET A 1 13.18 -4.45 9.99
CA MET A 1 13.66 -3.05 10.15
C MET A 1 15.18 -2.95 9.96
N ARG A 2 16.01 -3.62 10.78
CA ARG A 2 17.49 -3.52 10.65
C ARG A 2 18.00 -4.14 9.34
N VAL A 3 17.39 -5.24 8.90
CA VAL A 3 17.73 -5.92 7.64
C VAL A 3 17.35 -5.06 6.43
N ASP A 4 16.13 -4.51 6.40
CA ASP A 4 15.66 -3.70 5.27
C ASP A 4 16.54 -2.46 5.07
N LEU A 5 16.78 -1.68 6.13
CA LEU A 5 17.53 -0.44 6.03
C LEU A 5 18.99 -0.68 5.61
N ALA A 6 19.64 -1.68 6.22
CA ALA A 6 21.00 -2.07 5.83
C ALA A 6 21.05 -2.55 4.37
N GLY A 7 20.03 -3.29 3.93
CA GLY A 7 19.89 -3.73 2.54
C GLY A 7 19.87 -2.56 1.55
N TYR A 8 19.05 -1.53 1.81
CA TYR A 8 19.00 -0.35 0.94
C TYR A 8 20.26 0.51 1.00
N GLN A 9 20.92 0.60 2.17
CA GLN A 9 22.23 1.26 2.29
C GLN A 9 23.29 0.55 1.44
N ASN A 10 23.37 -0.77 1.54
CA ASN A 10 24.30 -1.59 0.76
C ASN A 10 24.00 -1.51 -0.73
N LEU A 11 22.73 -1.58 -1.13
CA LEU A 11 22.31 -1.40 -2.53
C LEU A 11 22.77 -0.04 -3.07
N CYS A 12 22.49 1.04 -2.35
CA CYS A 12 22.87 2.40 -2.74
C CYS A 12 24.39 2.56 -2.85
N ALA A 13 25.16 1.99 -1.91
CA ALA A 13 26.61 2.01 -1.95
C ALA A 13 27.16 1.23 -3.17
N ALA A 14 26.58 0.05 -3.46
CA ALA A 14 26.99 -0.81 -4.56
C ALA A 14 26.74 -0.15 -5.93
N VAL A 15 25.65 0.59 -6.10
CA VAL A 15 25.29 1.18 -7.40
C VAL A 15 25.88 2.57 -7.64
N ARG A 16 26.39 3.26 -6.60
CA ARG A 16 26.83 4.67 -6.68
C ARG A 16 27.83 4.97 -7.79
N ASN A 17 28.80 4.08 -7.99
CA ASN A 17 29.89 4.27 -8.96
C ASN A 17 29.77 3.30 -10.15
N THR A 18 28.54 2.91 -10.48
CA THR A 18 28.24 2.00 -11.59
C THR A 18 27.51 2.75 -12.72
N GLY A 19 27.30 2.09 -13.86
CA GLY A 19 26.51 2.63 -14.96
C GLY A 19 24.98 2.68 -14.70
N VAL A 20 24.51 2.44 -13.47
CA VAL A 20 23.10 2.53 -13.13
C VAL A 20 22.62 3.98 -13.26
N ARG A 21 21.71 4.21 -14.20
CA ARG A 21 21.19 5.55 -14.52
C ARG A 21 20.22 6.09 -13.48
N ARG A 22 19.42 5.22 -12.85
CA ARG A 22 18.37 5.62 -11.92
C ARG A 22 17.89 4.46 -11.04
N LEU A 23 17.62 4.73 -9.76
CA LEU A 23 16.89 3.83 -8.87
C LEU A 23 15.39 4.16 -8.91
N LEU A 24 14.53 3.15 -9.03
CA LEU A 24 13.09 3.32 -8.85
C LEU A 24 12.65 2.52 -7.62
N TYR A 25 12.05 3.19 -6.64
CA TYR A 25 11.69 2.58 -5.37
C TYR A 25 10.20 2.71 -5.07
N VAL A 26 9.55 1.59 -4.73
CA VAL A 26 8.15 1.56 -4.32
C VAL A 26 8.05 1.67 -2.80
N SER A 27 7.62 2.84 -2.36
CA SER A 27 7.37 3.20 -0.97
C SER A 27 5.89 3.08 -0.63
N PHE A 28 5.33 4.04 0.13
CA PHE A 28 3.96 4.05 0.60
C PHE A 28 3.48 5.50 0.81
N ARG A 29 2.27 5.84 0.36
CA ARG A 29 1.68 7.17 0.60
C ARG A 29 1.48 7.42 2.09
N GLY A 30 2.07 8.48 2.62
CA GLY A 30 2.06 8.78 4.05
C GLY A 30 3.30 8.28 4.82
N ALA A 31 4.33 7.78 4.12
CA ALA A 31 5.64 7.56 4.71
C ALA A 31 6.15 8.86 5.38
N SER A 32 6.44 8.76 6.68
CA SER A 32 6.80 9.89 7.54
C SER A 32 7.72 9.43 8.67
N PRO A 33 8.69 10.25 9.11
CA PRO A 33 9.56 9.91 10.24
C PRO A 33 8.77 9.77 11.55
N HIS A 34 7.62 10.44 11.64
CA HIS A 34 6.68 10.37 12.76
C HIS A 34 5.43 9.56 12.42
N GLY A 35 5.53 8.67 11.43
CA GLY A 35 4.42 7.82 11.01
C GLY A 35 3.83 7.03 12.20
N PRO A 36 2.49 6.92 12.28
CA PRO A 36 1.76 6.29 13.38
C PRO A 36 2.08 4.81 13.55
N VAL A 37 2.52 4.15 12.46
CA VAL A 37 2.83 2.72 12.40
C VAL A 37 4.24 2.50 11.90
N ASP A 38 4.89 1.44 12.39
CA ASP A 38 6.32 1.14 12.13
C ASP A 38 6.68 1.16 10.65
N ILE A 39 5.79 0.65 9.79
CA ILE A 39 6.04 0.54 8.36
C ILE A 39 6.20 1.90 7.68
N PHE A 40 5.50 2.96 8.11
CA PHE A 40 5.65 4.29 7.52
C PHE A 40 6.97 4.93 7.90
N ARG A 41 7.39 4.75 9.15
CA ARG A 41 8.71 5.21 9.60
C ARG A 41 9.79 4.46 8.84
N LEU A 42 9.68 3.13 8.73
CA LEU A 42 10.64 2.32 7.96
C LEU A 42 10.72 2.76 6.50
N LYS A 43 9.58 2.89 5.82
CA LYS A 43 9.52 3.36 4.42
C LYS A 43 10.18 4.72 4.28
N TRP A 44 9.91 5.67 5.18
CA TRP A 44 10.55 6.98 5.17
C TRP A 44 12.07 6.92 5.37
N HIS A 45 12.57 6.09 6.28
CA HIS A 45 14.02 5.96 6.49
C HIS A 45 14.71 5.36 5.25
N ILE A 46 14.06 4.42 4.56
CA ILE A 46 14.56 3.89 3.29
C ILE A 46 14.57 4.97 2.20
N GLU A 47 13.50 5.75 2.09
CA GLU A 47 13.45 6.90 1.17
C GLU A 47 14.57 7.91 1.48
N ASP A 48 14.86 8.17 2.75
CA ASP A 48 15.94 9.07 3.16
C ASP A 48 17.33 8.51 2.77
N VAL A 49 17.56 7.21 2.94
CA VAL A 49 18.78 6.54 2.46
C VAL A 49 18.94 6.69 0.95
N ILE A 50 17.87 6.43 0.18
CA ILE A 50 17.89 6.55 -1.28
C ILE A 50 18.14 7.99 -1.70
N ARG A 51 17.45 8.97 -1.09
CA ARG A 51 17.64 10.40 -1.39
C ARG A 51 19.05 10.89 -1.10
N ARG A 52 19.68 10.41 -0.03
CA ARG A 52 21.05 10.75 0.36
C ARG A 52 22.13 9.90 -0.34
N SER A 53 21.72 8.96 -1.18
CA SER A 53 22.65 8.03 -1.81
C SER A 53 23.57 8.68 -2.85
N GLY A 54 23.19 9.84 -3.39
CA GLY A 54 23.85 10.47 -4.55
C GLY A 54 23.52 9.79 -5.89
N VAL A 55 22.69 8.74 -5.89
CA VAL A 55 22.21 8.08 -7.12
C VAL A 55 20.90 8.73 -7.56
N PRO A 56 20.75 9.06 -8.86
CA PRO A 56 19.47 9.53 -9.39
C PRO A 56 18.35 8.56 -9.03
N HIS A 57 17.21 9.05 -8.58
CA HIS A 57 16.13 8.16 -8.12
C HIS A 57 14.74 8.68 -8.43
N VAL A 58 13.74 7.79 -8.39
CA VAL A 58 12.32 8.14 -8.30
C VAL A 58 11.69 7.26 -7.23
N ILE A 59 10.91 7.87 -6.34
CA ILE A 59 10.20 7.18 -5.27
C ILE A 59 8.71 7.19 -5.60
N LEU A 60 8.12 6.03 -5.79
CA LEU A 60 6.68 5.86 -5.98
C LEU A 60 6.01 5.63 -4.63
N ARG A 61 4.97 6.38 -4.31
CA ARG A 61 4.22 6.26 -3.06
C ARG A 61 2.77 5.87 -3.35
N PRO A 62 2.49 4.58 -3.56
CA PRO A 62 1.14 4.10 -3.83
C PRO A 62 0.24 4.18 -2.60
N THR A 63 -1.07 4.22 -2.85
CA THR A 63 -2.14 4.04 -1.87
C THR A 63 -2.34 2.56 -1.53
N ALA A 64 -3.49 2.19 -0.94
CA ALA A 64 -3.73 0.83 -0.50
C ALA A 64 -3.83 -0.13 -1.69
N PHE A 65 -2.97 -1.15 -1.73
CA PHE A 65 -2.98 -2.12 -2.82
C PHE A 65 -4.24 -2.99 -2.82
N MET A 66 -5.00 -2.97 -3.91
CA MET A 66 -6.18 -3.81 -4.09
C MET A 66 -5.85 -5.29 -3.85
N ASP A 67 -4.74 -5.79 -4.36
CA ASP A 67 -4.28 -7.18 -4.22
C ASP A 67 -4.07 -7.63 -2.76
N VAL A 68 -3.72 -6.69 -1.88
CA VAL A 68 -3.53 -7.01 -0.45
C VAL A 68 -4.86 -6.92 0.29
N TRP A 69 -5.61 -5.84 0.07
CA TRP A 69 -6.79 -5.51 0.86
C TRP A 69 -8.04 -6.25 0.38
N ILE A 70 -8.18 -6.45 -0.92
CA ILE A 70 -9.28 -7.16 -1.57
C ILE A 70 -8.98 -8.66 -1.57
N ASP A 71 -7.91 -9.10 -2.23
CA ASP A 71 -7.71 -10.53 -2.49
C ASP A 71 -7.27 -11.28 -1.25
N GLN A 72 -6.13 -10.87 -0.67
CA GLN A 72 -5.48 -11.61 0.41
C GLN A 72 -6.21 -11.47 1.74
N LEU A 73 -6.82 -10.31 2.01
CA LEU A 73 -7.42 -10.03 3.30
C LEU A 73 -8.92 -10.36 3.35
N ILE A 74 -9.73 -9.76 2.47
CA ILE A 74 -11.19 -9.91 2.53
C ILE A 74 -11.65 -11.13 1.74
N ALA A 75 -11.34 -11.22 0.44
CA ALA A 75 -11.83 -12.30 -0.43
C ALA A 75 -11.33 -13.67 0.04
N ASP A 76 -10.03 -13.80 0.35
CA ASP A 76 -9.47 -15.02 0.93
C ASP A 76 -10.01 -15.34 2.32
N GLY A 77 -10.27 -14.33 3.15
CA GLY A 77 -10.93 -14.52 4.44
C GLY A 77 -12.32 -15.14 4.29
N ILE A 78 -13.10 -14.64 3.33
CA ILE A 78 -14.43 -15.17 3.02
C ILE A 78 -14.32 -16.58 2.43
N ARG A 79 -13.52 -16.78 1.38
CA ARG A 79 -13.39 -18.08 0.69
C ARG A 79 -12.86 -19.19 1.60
N LYS A 80 -11.84 -18.90 2.41
CA LYS A 80 -11.14 -19.92 3.21
C LYS A 80 -11.74 -20.12 4.59
N LYS A 81 -12.35 -19.08 5.17
CA LYS A 81 -12.77 -19.07 6.59
C LYS A 81 -14.21 -18.61 6.81
N GLY A 82 -14.92 -18.15 5.75
CA GLY A 82 -16.26 -17.59 5.87
C GLY A 82 -16.31 -16.28 6.67
N VAL A 83 -15.18 -15.56 6.81
CA VAL A 83 -15.07 -14.37 7.67
C VAL A 83 -14.43 -13.22 6.91
N ALA A 84 -15.09 -12.07 6.91
CA ALA A 84 -14.49 -10.80 6.50
C ALA A 84 -13.97 -10.07 7.75
N MET A 85 -12.66 -9.93 7.88
CA MET A 85 -12.04 -9.19 9.00
C MET A 85 -11.99 -7.70 8.67
N LEU A 86 -12.74 -6.91 9.43
CA LEU A 86 -12.81 -5.47 9.31
C LEU A 86 -12.07 -4.80 10.46
N PHE A 87 -11.35 -3.72 10.15
CA PHE A 87 -10.60 -2.96 11.13
C PHE A 87 -11.40 -1.75 11.59
N GLY A 88 -11.52 -1.57 12.91
CA GLY A 88 -12.45 -0.60 13.49
C GLY A 88 -13.91 -0.96 13.16
N ASP A 89 -14.75 0.05 12.99
CA ASP A 89 -16.16 -0.09 12.59
C ASP A 89 -16.35 -0.27 11.07
N GLY A 90 -15.26 -0.23 10.30
CA GLY A 90 -15.27 -0.38 8.84
C GLY A 90 -15.75 0.85 8.07
N THR A 91 -15.98 1.99 8.74
CA THR A 91 -16.46 3.23 8.09
C THR A 91 -15.33 4.07 7.49
N GLY A 92 -14.08 3.81 7.88
CA GLY A 92 -12.90 4.49 7.36
C GLY A 92 -12.79 4.36 5.84
N VAL A 93 -12.66 5.50 5.17
CA VAL A 93 -12.50 5.60 3.71
C VAL A 93 -11.02 5.64 3.34
N ALA A 94 -10.63 4.81 2.39
CA ALA A 94 -9.28 4.76 1.85
C ALA A 94 -9.31 4.82 0.31
N ASN A 95 -8.22 5.35 -0.25
CA ASN A 95 -7.94 5.25 -1.67
C ASN A 95 -7.21 3.94 -1.99
N TYR A 96 -7.59 3.30 -3.10
CA TYR A 96 -7.02 2.03 -3.53
C TYR A 96 -6.40 2.11 -4.93
N ILE A 97 -5.37 1.31 -5.18
CA ILE A 97 -4.71 1.17 -6.47
C ILE A 97 -4.32 -0.29 -6.70
N ALA A 98 -4.38 -0.79 -7.94
CA ALA A 98 -3.91 -2.13 -8.26
C ALA A 98 -2.38 -2.17 -8.39
N VAL A 99 -1.75 -3.31 -8.07
CA VAL A 99 -0.30 -3.48 -8.24
C VAL A 99 0.12 -3.29 -9.70
N GLU A 100 -0.68 -3.77 -10.65
CA GLU A 100 -0.36 -3.60 -12.08
C GLU A 100 -0.40 -2.15 -12.53
N ASP A 101 -1.29 -1.32 -11.97
CA ASP A 101 -1.36 0.10 -12.34
C ASP A 101 -0.10 0.83 -11.84
N VAL A 102 0.41 0.46 -10.66
CA VAL A 102 1.71 0.96 -10.15
C VAL A 102 2.87 0.48 -11.02
N ALA A 103 2.81 -0.75 -11.54
CA ALA A 103 3.79 -1.25 -12.49
C ALA A 103 3.75 -0.46 -13.81
N GLU A 104 2.56 -0.09 -14.30
CA GLU A 104 2.41 0.77 -15.48
C GLU A 104 3.05 2.15 -15.25
N PHE A 105 2.77 2.79 -14.11
CA PHE A 105 3.45 4.03 -13.72
C PHE A 105 4.98 3.88 -13.74
N ALA A 106 5.49 2.80 -13.15
CA ALA A 106 6.93 2.54 -13.12
C ALA A 106 7.53 2.44 -14.52
N VAL A 107 6.88 1.72 -15.44
CA VAL A 107 7.33 1.59 -16.83
C VAL A 107 7.30 2.94 -17.56
N LYS A 108 6.22 3.72 -17.43
CA LYS A 108 6.10 5.06 -18.04
C LYS A 108 7.17 6.02 -17.53
N ILE A 109 7.45 6.00 -16.23
CA ILE A 109 8.48 6.84 -15.59
C ILE A 109 9.90 6.43 -16.02
N LEU A 110 10.17 5.14 -16.15
CA LEU A 110 11.48 4.65 -16.60
C LEU A 110 11.79 5.05 -18.05
N GLY A 111 10.76 5.28 -18.87
CA GLY A 111 10.90 5.80 -20.24
C GLY A 111 11.10 7.32 -20.33
N ARG A 112 11.13 8.03 -19.20
CA ARG A 112 11.20 9.50 -19.14
C ARG A 112 12.45 10.00 -18.43
N ASP A 113 13.33 10.66 -19.18
CA ASP A 113 14.56 11.22 -18.62
C ASP A 113 14.32 12.47 -17.77
N ASP A 114 13.18 13.16 -17.97
CA ASP A 114 12.79 14.37 -17.25
C ASP A 114 12.29 14.13 -15.81
N VAL A 115 12.02 12.88 -15.43
CA VAL A 115 11.49 12.51 -14.11
C VAL A 115 12.62 11.98 -13.23
N VAL A 116 13.23 12.83 -12.41
CA VAL A 116 14.41 12.46 -11.62
C VAL A 116 14.49 13.19 -10.28
N ASN A 117 14.90 12.47 -9.24
CA ASN A 117 14.95 12.90 -7.85
C ASN A 117 13.60 13.38 -7.32
N GLU A 118 12.54 12.71 -7.76
CA GLU A 118 11.15 13.05 -7.43
C GLU A 118 10.49 11.96 -6.58
N ILE A 119 9.51 12.39 -5.78
CA ILE A 119 8.54 11.51 -5.11
C ILE A 119 7.21 11.67 -5.84
N VAL A 120 6.62 10.55 -6.27
CA VAL A 120 5.36 10.51 -7.00
C VAL A 120 4.35 9.72 -6.19
N ASP A 121 3.35 10.41 -5.63
CA ASP A 121 2.22 9.75 -4.98
C ASP A 121 1.28 9.16 -6.04
N LEU A 122 0.87 7.89 -5.85
CA LEU A 122 0.05 7.14 -6.80
C LEU A 122 -1.22 6.68 -6.11
N GLY A 123 -2.36 6.85 -6.78
CA GLY A 123 -3.65 6.36 -6.32
C GLY A 123 -4.58 6.01 -7.46
N GLY A 124 -5.71 5.42 -7.11
CA GLY A 124 -6.75 5.05 -8.07
C GLY A 124 -8.00 5.91 -7.96
N PRO A 125 -8.96 5.71 -8.87
CA PRO A 125 -10.20 6.48 -8.96
C PRO A 125 -11.22 6.21 -7.84
N SER A 126 -10.97 5.23 -6.97
CA SER A 126 -11.92 4.80 -5.95
C SER A 126 -11.45 5.14 -4.55
N ASP A 127 -12.24 5.99 -3.88
CA ASP A 127 -12.23 6.18 -2.43
C ASP A 127 -13.43 5.44 -1.85
N ILE A 128 -13.20 4.36 -1.11
CA ILE A 128 -14.28 3.49 -0.62
C ILE A 128 -14.07 3.09 0.84
N SER A 129 -15.17 2.95 1.58
CA SER A 129 -15.14 2.44 2.95
C SER A 129 -14.86 0.94 2.98
N TYR A 130 -14.36 0.46 4.11
CA TYR A 130 -14.10 -0.96 4.31
C TYR A 130 -15.39 -1.82 4.26
N ASN A 131 -16.49 -1.28 4.77
CA ASN A 131 -17.81 -1.90 4.72
C ASN A 131 -18.34 -2.00 3.29
N ASP A 132 -18.21 -0.95 2.50
CA ASP A 132 -18.67 -0.94 1.11
C ASP A 132 -17.80 -1.84 0.23
N LEU A 133 -16.47 -1.80 0.44
CA LEU A 133 -15.53 -2.69 -0.22
C LEU A 133 -15.89 -4.16 0.03
N THR A 134 -16.16 -4.52 1.29
CA THR A 134 -16.57 -5.88 1.67
C THR A 134 -17.88 -6.27 1.00
N THR A 135 -18.83 -5.34 0.91
CA THR A 135 -20.12 -5.57 0.23
C THR A 135 -19.92 -5.87 -1.27
N LEU A 136 -19.03 -5.17 -1.95
CA LEU A 136 -18.70 -5.45 -3.36
C LEU A 136 -18.09 -6.84 -3.52
N ILE A 137 -17.19 -7.23 -2.62
CA ILE A 137 -16.52 -8.54 -2.65
C ILE A 137 -17.51 -9.67 -2.36
N GLU A 138 -18.34 -9.55 -1.33
CA GLU A 138 -19.39 -10.54 -1.00
C GLU A 138 -20.33 -10.78 -2.18
N ARG A 139 -20.76 -9.70 -2.87
CA ARG A 139 -21.57 -9.79 -4.09
C ARG A 139 -20.84 -10.51 -5.21
N ARG A 140 -19.55 -10.23 -5.40
CA ARG A 140 -18.73 -10.85 -6.44
C ARG A 140 -18.55 -12.35 -6.23
N LEU A 141 -18.33 -12.75 -4.98
CA LEU A 141 -18.11 -14.13 -4.58
C LEU A 141 -19.43 -14.92 -4.49
N GLY A 142 -20.57 -14.24 -4.42
CA GLY A 142 -21.87 -14.89 -4.20
C GLY A 142 -21.99 -15.55 -2.82
N ALA A 143 -21.14 -15.15 -1.87
CA ALA A 143 -21.05 -15.73 -0.54
C ALA A 143 -20.93 -14.61 0.51
N PRO A 144 -21.88 -14.48 1.46
CA PRO A 144 -21.76 -13.51 2.53
C PRO A 144 -20.68 -13.96 3.53
N GLY A 145 -19.75 -13.07 3.85
CA GLY A 145 -18.78 -13.28 4.91
C GLY A 145 -19.37 -12.90 6.27
N LYS A 146 -19.08 -13.67 7.32
CA LYS A 146 -19.33 -13.19 8.69
C LYS A 146 -18.38 -12.03 8.98
N ARG A 147 -18.89 -10.80 8.89
CA ARG A 147 -18.14 -9.59 9.21
C ARG A 147 -17.77 -9.59 10.69
N ARG A 148 -16.47 -9.54 10.96
CA ARG A 148 -15.94 -9.41 12.33
C ARG A 148 -15.14 -8.12 12.38
N HIS A 149 -15.40 -7.32 13.41
CA HIS A 149 -14.73 -6.05 13.61
C HIS A 149 -13.64 -6.21 14.66
N MET A 150 -12.43 -5.77 14.34
CA MET A 150 -11.35 -5.66 15.31
C MET A 150 -11.36 -4.25 15.89
N PRO A 151 -11.66 -4.06 17.19
CA PRO A 151 -11.71 -2.74 17.79
C PRO A 151 -10.36 -2.00 17.66
N VAL A 152 -10.41 -0.67 17.51
CA VAL A 152 -9.21 0.19 17.38
C VAL A 152 -8.22 -0.02 18.53
N VAL A 153 -8.72 -0.22 19.74
CA VAL A 153 -7.88 -0.51 20.92
C VAL A 153 -7.09 -1.81 20.74
N ALA A 154 -7.72 -2.87 20.22
CA ALA A 154 -7.04 -4.13 19.93
C ALA A 154 -5.99 -3.95 18.81
N LEU A 155 -6.33 -3.21 17.76
CA LEU A 155 -5.40 -2.89 16.65
C LEU A 155 -4.14 -2.16 17.13
N LYS A 156 -4.26 -1.31 18.16
CA LYS A 156 -3.14 -0.57 18.75
C LYS A 156 -2.28 -1.44 19.68
N LEU A 157 -2.90 -2.31 20.49
CA LEU A 157 -2.23 -3.01 21.58
C LEU A 157 -1.69 -4.40 21.22
N LEU A 158 -2.28 -5.08 20.24
CA LEU A 158 -1.88 -6.45 19.86
C LEU A 158 -0.56 -6.57 19.09
N PRO A 159 -0.13 -5.64 18.22
CA PRO A 159 1.07 -5.85 17.40
C PRO A 159 2.34 -6.23 18.17
N PRO A 160 2.70 -5.59 19.29
CA PRO A 160 3.89 -5.97 20.07
C PRO A 160 3.84 -7.39 20.62
N LEU A 161 2.64 -7.92 20.90
CA LEU A 161 2.43 -9.26 21.43
C LEU A 161 2.48 -10.33 20.34
N ILE A 162 2.01 -10.00 19.13
CA ILE A 162 2.00 -10.91 17.96
C ILE A 162 3.38 -10.99 17.31
N LYS A 163 4.13 -9.89 17.31
CA LYS A 163 5.39 -9.73 16.56
C LYS A 163 6.44 -10.82 16.82
N PRO A 164 6.66 -11.33 18.06
CA PRO A 164 7.62 -12.41 18.32
C PRO A 164 7.28 -13.74 17.65
N PHE A 165 6.00 -13.99 17.38
CA PHE A 165 5.51 -15.26 16.82
C PHE A 165 5.19 -15.16 15.32
N ASN A 166 4.72 -13.98 14.88
CA ASN A 166 4.36 -13.74 13.50
C ASN A 166 4.49 -12.24 13.15
N GLU A 167 5.62 -11.86 12.58
CA GLU A 167 5.89 -10.46 12.21
C GLU A 167 4.93 -9.95 11.12
N VAL A 168 4.55 -10.81 10.15
CA VAL A 168 3.64 -10.43 9.07
C VAL A 168 2.25 -10.11 9.61
N ALA A 169 1.72 -10.95 10.50
CA ALA A 169 0.43 -10.70 11.14
C ALA A 169 0.45 -9.43 11.98
N ALA A 170 1.52 -9.18 12.76
CA ALA A 170 1.66 -7.96 13.54
C ALA A 170 1.65 -6.70 12.64
N ARG A 171 2.34 -6.74 11.49
CA ARG A 171 2.33 -5.66 10.51
C ARG A 171 0.95 -5.44 9.90
N MET A 172 0.20 -6.51 9.60
CA MET A 172 -1.18 -6.39 9.10
C MET A 172 -2.12 -5.78 10.13
N VAL A 173 -1.99 -6.13 11.41
CA VAL A 173 -2.76 -5.50 12.50
C VAL A 173 -2.41 -4.02 12.64
N SER A 174 -1.13 -3.64 12.54
CA SER A 174 -0.72 -2.24 12.52
C SER A 174 -1.25 -1.49 11.29
N LEU A 175 -1.20 -2.09 10.10
CA LEU A 175 -1.82 -1.50 8.90
C LEU A 175 -3.34 -1.36 9.08
N GLY A 176 -3.98 -2.29 9.77
CA GLY A 176 -5.38 -2.19 10.14
C GLY A 176 -5.67 -1.02 11.08
N TYR A 177 -4.80 -0.74 12.05
CA TYR A 177 -4.89 0.47 12.87
C TYR A 177 -4.86 1.73 12.01
N PHE A 178 -3.92 1.81 11.06
CA PHE A 178 -3.84 2.92 10.12
C PHE A 178 -5.11 3.03 9.25
N ALA A 179 -5.58 1.93 8.68
CA ALA A 179 -6.80 1.89 7.87
C ALA A 179 -8.03 2.39 8.66
N ALA A 180 -8.17 1.95 9.90
CA ALA A 180 -9.32 2.29 10.74
C ALA A 180 -9.33 3.75 11.23
N THR A 181 -8.16 4.39 11.39
CA THR A 181 -8.08 5.68 12.11
C THR A 181 -7.53 6.84 11.28
N LEU A 182 -6.67 6.54 10.31
CA LEU A 182 -5.81 7.54 9.66
C LEU A 182 -5.85 7.47 8.14
N SER A 183 -6.52 6.48 7.56
CA SER A 183 -6.80 6.50 6.12
C SER A 183 -7.71 7.65 5.76
N ARG A 184 -7.42 8.21 4.58
CA ARG A 184 -8.10 9.35 4.00
C ARG A 184 -8.32 9.09 2.51
N PRO A 185 -9.38 9.66 1.93
CA PRO A 185 -9.50 9.86 0.49
C PRO A 185 -8.23 10.49 -0.10
N PHE A 186 -8.04 10.34 -1.40
CA PHE A 186 -6.89 10.95 -2.09
C PHE A 186 -7.32 11.60 -3.41
N PRO A 187 -8.01 12.75 -3.38
CA PRO A 187 -8.55 13.37 -4.59
C PRO A 187 -7.47 13.78 -5.60
N GLU A 188 -6.22 13.97 -5.16
CA GLU A 188 -5.09 14.36 -6.01
C GLU A 188 -4.50 13.19 -6.82
N TRP A 189 -5.06 11.97 -6.74
CA TRP A 189 -4.58 10.81 -7.50
C TRP A 189 -4.45 11.07 -9.00
N LYS A 190 -5.31 11.94 -9.54
CA LYS A 190 -5.32 12.34 -10.96
C LYS A 190 -4.06 13.07 -11.40
N VAL A 191 -3.37 13.79 -10.51
CA VAL A 191 -2.17 14.56 -10.86
C VAL A 191 -1.11 13.66 -11.48
N SER A 192 -0.85 12.51 -10.86
CA SER A 192 0.10 11.53 -11.39
C SER A 192 -0.48 10.80 -12.61
N ALA A 193 -1.74 10.38 -12.56
CA ALA A 193 -2.41 9.69 -13.67
C ALA A 193 -2.35 10.49 -14.97
N ASP A 194 -2.73 11.76 -14.93
CA ASP A 194 -2.73 12.67 -16.08
C ASP A 194 -1.29 12.97 -16.54
N ARG A 195 -0.34 13.19 -15.62
CA ARG A 195 1.08 13.45 -15.96
C ARG A 195 1.72 12.30 -16.72
N PHE A 196 1.39 11.05 -16.39
CA PHE A 196 2.01 9.85 -16.94
C PHE A 196 1.14 9.09 -17.95
N GLY A 197 -0.10 9.55 -18.19
CA GLY A 197 -1.04 8.92 -19.10
C GLY A 197 -1.41 7.50 -18.68
N VAL A 198 -1.59 7.29 -17.38
CA VAL A 198 -2.02 6.00 -16.80
C VAL A 198 -3.48 6.15 -16.39
N ALA A 199 -4.29 5.13 -16.66
CA ALA A 199 -5.70 5.07 -16.26
C ALA A 199 -5.91 3.95 -15.24
N PRO A 200 -5.69 4.21 -13.93
CA PRO A 200 -5.81 3.18 -12.91
C PRO A 200 -7.23 2.63 -12.83
N ARG A 201 -7.35 1.36 -12.47
CA ARG A 201 -8.64 0.67 -12.37
C ARG A 201 -9.45 1.16 -11.17
N THR A 202 -10.76 1.17 -11.32
CA THR A 202 -11.66 1.31 -10.16
C THR A 202 -11.68 0.03 -9.33
N VAL A 203 -12.06 0.16 -8.06
CA VAL A 203 -12.30 -0.99 -7.19
C VAL A 203 -13.32 -1.93 -7.80
N GLU A 204 -14.39 -1.43 -8.42
CA GLU A 204 -15.42 -2.25 -9.06
C GLU A 204 -14.86 -3.04 -10.24
N GLN A 205 -14.03 -2.42 -11.09
CA GLN A 205 -13.37 -3.11 -12.20
C GLN A 205 -12.46 -4.23 -11.67
N TYR A 206 -11.68 -3.94 -10.63
CA TYR A 206 -10.80 -4.92 -10.01
C TYR A 206 -11.59 -6.07 -9.37
N VAL A 207 -12.59 -5.78 -8.55
CA VAL A 207 -13.46 -6.78 -7.91
C VAL A 207 -14.16 -7.64 -8.96
N ASN A 208 -14.67 -7.06 -10.05
CA ASN A 208 -15.32 -7.82 -11.11
C ASN A 208 -14.37 -8.83 -11.79
N ALA A 209 -13.07 -8.54 -11.84
CA ALA A 209 -12.06 -9.44 -12.39
C ALA A 209 -11.69 -10.61 -11.46
N LEU A 210 -12.08 -10.60 -10.17
CA LEU A 210 -11.74 -11.68 -9.25
C LEU A 210 -12.29 -13.04 -9.70
N PRO A 211 -11.55 -14.14 -9.53
CA PRO A 211 -12.10 -15.47 -9.75
C PRO A 211 -13.24 -15.74 -8.75
N ARG A 212 -14.31 -16.41 -9.25
CA ARG A 212 -15.42 -16.88 -8.40
C ARG A 212 -14.94 -17.93 -7.43
#